data_AF-A0A6J4XWB1-F1
#
_entry.id   AF-A0A6J4XWB1-F1
#
_cell.length_a   1.000
_cell.length_b   1.000
_cell.length_c   1.000
_cell.angle_alpha   90.00
_cell.angle_beta   90.00
_cell.angle_gamma   90.00
#
_symmetry.space_group_name_H-M   'P 1'
#
loop_
_entity.id
_entity.type
_entity.pdbx_description
1 polymer ?
#
loop_
_entity_poly.entity_id
_entity_poly.type
_entity_poly.pdbx_seq_one_letter_code
_entity_poly.pdbx_strand_id
1 'polypeptide(L)'
;MLNNSVASALKPVIVLGLVLILTALNTSCALRMFEPPPEPTILKNKQLPSKVAILPFVNHTATPEAGVLVRRMFYNFFSSLNYRDLEPFEVDQNLKVNDLYAEVTAGRKVSPRQLGQILGVDAVIYGDVTSLGKIFALVYSDNQAGLKARMVSCRTGQTIWSLEHTIHLEEGEVPLSPIGLATAVFKTALSHTQASHTKAASELCMEMVATIPNPRGVSDPPPRIQALVHNGAGRLLVPGEYLKVALVGEKKQIASWSLPPLIKNLPLTEKEPGVYIGAYRIKKRDRLAHGQLLGFLNGKSGGGSQWMDTLGPIKIGNPTVLPSVISKNRVLSKKKSPYLVRDALVVKKGARLTMQPGTVIWFRSLGMIIKGELQILGTEDNPVRLSSMGRSTWKGIFLDRSKRENKMVFCAVSDAEFGFRASKSKVAIENSQFQDNVWGVVMEESSAKISGSLIRTSKKSGIAARKANIVVQDSVITENNSGGFLLESSRATIEKNNIVNNGGWEMKVLGKKSRVNAAQNWWGEGDPIKNDIIGLVAVKPRLDKPIEVNIIE
;
A
#
# COMPACT_ATOMS: atom_id res chain seq x y z
N MET A 1 22.11 60.57 46.98
CA MET A 1 23.19 59.61 46.65
C MET A 1 22.55 58.26 46.38
N LEU A 2 22.90 57.62 45.25
CA LEU A 2 22.72 56.20 44.88
C LEU A 2 21.24 55.73 44.69
N ASN A 3 20.81 55.05 43.62
CA ASN A 3 21.51 54.49 42.46
C ASN A 3 20.51 54.20 41.31
N ASN A 4 20.94 54.50 40.09
CA ASN A 4 20.63 53.88 38.80
C ASN A 4 19.21 53.91 38.20
N SER A 5 18.96 54.95 37.41
CA SER A 5 18.24 54.88 36.14
C SER A 5 19.24 54.92 34.97
N VAL A 6 19.43 53.80 34.27
CA VAL A 6 19.98 53.81 32.90
C VAL A 6 18.99 53.07 32.02
N ALA A 7 18.30 53.85 31.21
CA ALA A 7 17.43 53.37 30.14
C ALA A 7 18.26 52.92 28.93
N SER A 8 17.84 51.79 28.37
CA SER A 8 17.75 51.50 26.94
C SER A 8 18.94 51.82 26.02
N ALA A 9 19.66 50.77 25.58
CA ALA A 9 20.08 50.62 24.19
C ALA A 9 20.78 49.26 23.96
N LEU A 10 20.07 48.15 24.16
CA LEU A 10 20.51 46.88 23.56
C LEU A 10 19.30 45.97 23.32
N LYS A 11 19.23 45.43 22.10
CA LYS A 11 18.30 44.41 21.56
C LYS A 11 17.16 44.98 20.70
N PRO A 12 17.45 45.25 19.42
CA PRO A 12 16.64 44.65 18.34
C PRO A 12 17.43 43.78 17.36
N VAL A 13 18.77 43.83 17.38
CA VAL A 13 19.60 43.22 16.31
C VAL A 13 19.74 41.69 16.44
N ILE A 14 19.67 41.13 17.67
CA ILE A 14 19.82 39.67 17.87
C ILE A 14 18.52 38.90 17.58
N VAL A 15 17.35 39.53 17.74
CA VAL A 15 16.05 38.86 17.46
C VAL A 15 15.77 38.83 15.95
N LEU A 16 16.19 39.85 15.20
CA LEU A 16 16.05 39.86 13.74
C LEU A 16 16.98 38.85 13.05
N GLY A 17 18.19 38.63 13.59
CA GLY A 17 19.14 37.63 13.09
C GLY A 17 18.65 36.18 13.28
N LEU A 18 17.98 35.86 14.39
CA LEU A 18 17.42 34.52 14.62
C LEU A 18 16.16 34.24 13.80
N VAL A 19 15.33 35.25 13.52
CA VAL A 19 14.14 35.11 12.67
C VAL A 19 14.52 34.93 11.19
N LEU A 20 15.60 35.58 10.72
CA LEU A 20 16.12 35.37 9.36
C LEU A 20 16.85 34.04 9.16
N ILE A 21 17.45 33.46 10.21
CA ILE A 21 18.04 32.11 10.14
C ILE A 21 16.93 31.03 10.17
N LEU A 22 15.81 31.28 10.86
CA LEU A 22 14.64 30.39 10.87
C LEU A 22 13.83 30.43 9.56
N THR A 23 13.84 31.54 8.81
CA THR A 23 13.24 31.55 7.46
C THR A 23 14.16 30.91 6.42
N ALA A 24 15.48 31.00 6.58
CA ALA A 24 16.45 30.36 5.67
C ALA A 24 16.54 28.82 5.82
N LEU A 25 16.17 28.26 6.97
CA LEU A 25 16.09 26.80 7.16
C LEU A 25 14.76 26.19 6.69
N ASN A 26 13.74 27.00 6.41
CA ASN A 26 12.42 26.56 5.94
C ASN A 26 12.22 26.70 4.42
N THR A 27 13.20 27.23 3.69
CA THR A 27 13.13 27.38 2.22
C THR A 27 13.57 26.12 1.46
N SER A 28 14.02 25.06 2.14
CA SER A 28 14.51 23.84 1.48
C SER A 28 13.44 23.12 0.64
N CYS A 29 12.15 23.30 0.91
CA CYS A 29 11.07 22.75 0.08
C CYS A 29 10.70 23.68 -1.08
N ALA A 30 10.64 25.00 -0.85
CA ALA A 30 10.30 25.97 -1.90
C ALA A 30 11.40 26.10 -2.97
N LEU A 31 12.67 25.85 -2.62
CA LEU A 31 13.80 25.84 -3.57
C LEU A 31 13.84 24.59 -4.46
N ARG A 32 13.24 23.45 -4.04
CA ARG A 32 13.23 22.21 -4.85
C ARG A 32 12.33 22.28 -6.08
N MET A 33 11.32 23.16 -6.10
CA MET A 33 10.45 23.35 -7.26
C MET A 33 11.16 23.92 -8.50
N PHE A 34 12.41 24.36 -8.37
CA PHE A 34 13.21 24.93 -9.46
C PHE A 34 14.42 24.08 -9.86
N GLU A 35 14.62 22.90 -9.26
CA GLU A 35 15.65 21.97 -9.74
C GLU A 35 15.17 21.29 -11.02
N PRO A 36 15.95 21.32 -12.12
CA PRO A 36 15.59 20.58 -13.32
C PRO A 36 15.50 19.08 -13.00
N PRO A 37 14.60 18.33 -13.66
CA PRO A 37 14.48 16.89 -13.43
C PRO A 37 15.84 16.20 -13.64
N PRO A 38 16.18 15.19 -12.83
CA PRO A 38 17.48 14.54 -12.88
C PRO A 38 17.76 13.95 -14.27
N GLU A 39 18.97 14.16 -14.78
CA GLU A 39 19.36 13.63 -16.09
C GLU A 39 19.73 12.14 -16.01
N PRO A 40 19.27 11.31 -16.97
CA PRO A 40 19.63 9.90 -17.01
C PRO A 40 21.08 9.70 -17.45
N THR A 41 21.74 8.69 -16.88
CA THR A 41 23.00 8.19 -17.46
C THR A 41 22.68 7.22 -18.59
N ILE A 42 23.10 7.53 -19.82
CA ILE A 42 22.89 6.70 -21.01
C ILE A 42 24.23 6.30 -21.61
N LEU A 43 24.43 5.01 -21.84
CA LEU A 43 25.64 4.50 -22.49
C LEU A 43 25.58 4.78 -24.00
N LYS A 44 26.42 5.70 -24.48
CA LYS A 44 26.46 6.14 -25.88
C LYS A 44 27.00 5.05 -26.83
N ASN A 45 26.46 5.00 -28.05
CA ASN A 45 26.96 4.22 -29.20
C ASN A 45 27.02 2.69 -29.03
N LYS A 46 25.98 2.04 -28.47
CA LYS A 46 25.83 0.58 -28.49
C LYS A 46 24.47 0.11 -28.98
N GLN A 47 24.45 -1.11 -29.54
CA GLN A 47 23.24 -1.81 -29.92
C GLN A 47 22.35 -2.04 -28.69
N LEU A 48 21.11 -1.56 -28.76
CA LEU A 48 20.12 -1.73 -27.70
C LEU A 48 19.65 -3.21 -27.61
N PRO A 49 19.28 -3.70 -26.43
CA PRO A 49 18.78 -5.06 -26.25
C PRO A 49 17.46 -5.27 -27.01
N SER A 50 17.16 -6.50 -27.42
CA SER A 50 15.90 -6.81 -28.08
C SER A 50 14.88 -7.35 -27.09
N LYS A 51 15.31 -8.16 -26.11
CA LYS A 51 14.44 -8.73 -25.07
C LYS A 51 14.87 -8.31 -23.67
N VAL A 52 13.94 -7.83 -22.85
CA VAL A 52 14.20 -7.23 -21.53
C VAL A 52 13.30 -7.85 -20.46
N ALA A 53 13.81 -8.09 -19.26
CA ALA A 53 13.01 -8.44 -18.10
C ALA A 53 13.12 -7.40 -16.99
N ILE A 54 12.00 -7.11 -16.32
CA ILE A 54 11.96 -6.23 -15.16
C ILE A 54 11.94 -7.10 -13.90
N LEU A 55 13.01 -7.06 -13.12
CA LEU A 55 13.17 -7.86 -11.90
C LEU A 55 12.29 -7.33 -10.77
N PRO A 56 12.01 -8.14 -9.72
CA PRO A 56 11.46 -7.65 -8.46
C PRO A 56 12.25 -6.44 -7.95
N PHE A 57 11.56 -5.34 -7.64
CA PHE A 57 12.21 -4.15 -7.09
C PHE A 57 12.46 -4.34 -5.59
N VAL A 58 13.65 -3.94 -5.15
CA VAL A 58 14.04 -3.94 -3.74
C VAL A 58 13.29 -2.82 -3.03
N ASN A 59 12.75 -3.11 -1.85
CA ASN A 59 11.97 -2.15 -1.08
C ASN A 59 12.79 -1.61 0.10
N HIS A 60 13.22 -0.35 0.04
CA HIS A 60 13.90 0.34 1.15
C HIS A 60 12.94 1.18 1.99
N THR A 61 11.64 1.08 1.73
CA THR A 61 10.62 1.88 2.39
C THR A 61 9.98 1.14 3.55
N ALA A 62 9.30 1.88 4.43
CA ALA A 62 8.43 1.28 5.46
C ALA A 62 7.11 0.73 4.88
N THR A 63 6.81 1.00 3.60
CA THR A 63 5.59 0.62 2.90
C THR A 63 5.79 -0.75 2.25
N PRO A 64 5.24 -1.84 2.80
CA PRO A 64 5.73 -3.18 2.48
C PRO A 64 5.42 -3.64 1.05
N GLU A 65 4.33 -3.13 0.47
CA GLU A 65 3.94 -3.39 -0.92
C GLU A 65 4.66 -2.52 -1.97
N ALA A 66 5.51 -1.58 -1.55
CA ALA A 66 6.05 -0.54 -2.45
C ALA A 66 6.82 -1.12 -3.64
N GLY A 67 7.66 -2.13 -3.42
CA GLY A 67 8.41 -2.81 -4.48
C GLY A 67 7.49 -3.40 -5.56
N VAL A 68 6.41 -4.07 -5.14
CA VAL A 68 5.45 -4.71 -6.05
C VAL A 68 4.64 -3.68 -6.83
N LEU A 69 4.15 -2.64 -6.14
CA LEU A 69 3.33 -1.59 -6.75
C LEU A 69 4.12 -0.77 -7.76
N VAL A 70 5.32 -0.29 -7.38
CA VAL A 70 6.17 0.54 -8.25
C VAL A 70 6.66 -0.27 -9.45
N ARG A 71 7.07 -1.53 -9.26
CA ARG A 71 7.44 -2.41 -10.39
C ARG A 71 6.30 -2.59 -11.39
N ARG A 72 5.07 -2.79 -10.91
CA ARG A 72 3.89 -2.96 -11.77
C ARG A 72 3.61 -1.70 -12.58
N MET A 73 3.69 -0.53 -11.95
CA MET A 73 3.52 0.75 -12.64
C MET A 73 4.62 0.99 -13.67
N PHE A 74 5.87 0.72 -13.30
CA PHE A 74 7.00 0.84 -14.20
C PHE A 74 6.85 -0.07 -15.43
N TYR A 75 6.42 -1.32 -15.23
CA TYR A 75 6.14 -2.26 -16.32
C TYR A 75 5.02 -1.77 -17.25
N ASN A 76 3.90 -1.27 -16.71
CA ASN A 76 2.78 -0.75 -17.49
C ASN A 76 3.19 0.37 -18.47
N PHE A 77 4.16 1.22 -18.10
CA PHE A 77 4.71 2.23 -19.00
C PHE A 77 5.78 1.66 -19.93
N PHE A 78 6.64 0.78 -19.41
CA PHE A 78 7.74 0.16 -20.16
C PHE A 78 7.26 -0.69 -21.34
N SER A 79 6.13 -1.38 -21.20
CA SER A 79 5.55 -2.23 -22.26
C SER A 79 5.11 -1.45 -23.51
N SER A 80 5.13 -0.11 -23.47
CA SER A 80 4.91 0.74 -24.64
C SER A 80 6.16 1.04 -25.47
N LEU A 81 7.34 0.60 -25.01
CA LEU A 81 8.61 0.70 -25.73
C LEU A 81 8.77 -0.49 -26.70
N ASN A 82 9.65 -0.36 -27.69
CA ASN A 82 9.86 -1.37 -28.74
C ASN A 82 10.75 -2.55 -28.29
N TYR A 83 10.64 -2.95 -27.03
CA TYR A 83 11.33 -4.12 -26.49
C TYR A 83 10.39 -5.32 -26.49
N ARG A 84 10.92 -6.54 -26.63
CA ARG A 84 10.21 -7.75 -26.23
C ARG A 84 10.36 -7.90 -24.72
N ASP A 85 9.29 -7.77 -23.96
CA ASP A 85 9.31 -7.88 -22.51
C ASP A 85 8.80 -9.25 -22.03
N LEU A 86 9.15 -9.58 -20.79
CA LEU A 86 8.58 -10.71 -20.07
C LEU A 86 7.58 -10.20 -19.05
N GLU A 87 6.42 -10.84 -18.98
CA GLU A 87 5.41 -10.54 -17.97
C GLU A 87 5.98 -10.74 -16.55
N PRO A 88 5.72 -9.83 -15.60
CA PRO A 88 6.32 -9.89 -14.25
C PRO A 88 6.12 -11.23 -13.54
N PHE A 89 4.96 -11.87 -13.73
CA PHE A 89 4.68 -13.20 -13.16
C PHE A 89 5.61 -14.29 -13.73
N GLU A 90 5.93 -14.24 -15.03
CA GLU A 90 6.86 -15.20 -15.64
C GLU A 90 8.27 -15.01 -15.08
N VAL A 91 8.70 -13.76 -14.91
CA VAL A 91 9.98 -13.44 -14.25
C VAL A 91 10.02 -14.02 -12.84
N ASP A 92 8.97 -13.81 -12.06
CA ASP A 92 8.90 -14.25 -10.66
C ASP A 92 8.92 -15.78 -10.54
N GLN A 93 8.17 -16.49 -11.39
CA GLN A 93 8.18 -17.95 -11.42
C GLN A 93 9.55 -18.51 -11.79
N ASN A 94 10.20 -17.97 -12.83
CA ASN A 94 11.53 -18.41 -13.22
C ASN A 94 12.56 -18.16 -12.12
N LEU A 95 12.51 -17.02 -11.43
CA LEU A 95 13.39 -16.74 -10.29
C LEU A 95 13.13 -17.68 -9.11
N LYS A 96 11.87 -18.01 -8.81
CA LYS A 96 11.49 -18.93 -7.74
C LYS A 96 11.97 -20.36 -8.00
N VAL A 97 11.78 -20.86 -9.22
CA VAL A 97 12.23 -22.21 -9.62
C VAL A 97 13.76 -22.37 -9.55
N ASN A 98 14.50 -21.25 -9.62
CA ASN A 98 15.96 -21.24 -9.54
C ASN A 98 16.49 -20.73 -8.20
N ASP A 99 15.65 -20.61 -7.16
CA ASP A 99 16.02 -20.12 -5.81
C ASP A 99 16.65 -18.71 -5.78
N LEU A 100 16.38 -17.89 -6.80
CA LEU A 100 16.93 -16.54 -6.92
C LEU A 100 15.96 -15.44 -6.46
N TYR A 101 14.68 -15.76 -6.26
CA TYR A 101 13.66 -14.75 -5.94
C TYR A 101 14.01 -13.99 -4.65
N ALA A 102 14.29 -14.71 -3.56
CA ALA A 102 14.64 -14.12 -2.27
C ALA A 102 15.94 -13.31 -2.33
N GLU A 103 16.94 -13.77 -3.10
CA GLU A 103 18.20 -13.07 -3.29
C GLU A 103 17.98 -11.72 -4.00
N VAL A 104 17.19 -11.71 -5.07
CA VAL A 104 16.88 -10.50 -5.85
C VAL A 104 16.06 -9.51 -5.03
N THR A 105 15.03 -9.96 -4.31
CA THR A 105 14.19 -9.08 -3.46
C THR A 105 14.96 -8.50 -2.28
N ALA A 106 15.96 -9.22 -1.76
CA ALA A 106 16.87 -8.74 -0.72
C ALA A 106 17.98 -7.82 -1.25
N GLY A 107 17.99 -7.51 -2.56
CA GLY A 107 19.00 -6.65 -3.20
C GLY A 107 20.39 -7.26 -3.28
N ARG A 108 20.52 -8.59 -3.14
CA ARG A 108 21.79 -9.28 -3.25
C ARG A 108 22.25 -9.33 -4.71
N LYS A 109 23.56 -9.29 -4.92
CA LYS A 109 24.14 -9.24 -6.25
C LYS A 109 24.01 -10.59 -6.95
N VAL A 110 23.09 -10.69 -7.90
CA VAL A 110 22.99 -11.81 -8.86
C VAL A 110 23.64 -11.40 -10.18
N SER A 111 24.37 -12.33 -10.80
CA SER A 111 25.05 -12.07 -12.08
C SER A 111 24.05 -11.74 -13.20
N PRO A 112 24.20 -10.61 -13.92
CA PRO A 112 23.36 -10.30 -15.09
C PRO A 112 23.41 -11.41 -16.15
N ARG A 113 24.56 -12.09 -16.29
CA ARG A 113 24.72 -13.20 -17.25
C ARG A 113 23.87 -14.40 -16.87
N GLN A 114 23.83 -14.75 -15.59
CA GLN A 114 23.00 -15.83 -15.07
C GLN A 114 21.51 -15.50 -15.23
N LEU A 115 21.11 -14.27 -14.89
CA LEU A 115 19.73 -13.81 -15.06
C LEU A 115 19.30 -13.85 -16.53
N GLY A 116 20.15 -13.40 -17.45
CA GLY A 116 19.88 -13.47 -18.89
C GLY A 116 19.72 -14.90 -19.41
N GLN A 117 20.48 -15.86 -18.87
CA GLN A 117 20.35 -17.28 -19.23
C GLN A 117 19.04 -17.89 -18.73
N ILE A 118 18.68 -17.67 -17.46
CA ILE A 118 17.48 -18.24 -16.84
C ILE A 118 16.21 -17.62 -17.43
N LEU A 119 16.20 -16.31 -17.64
CA LEU A 119 15.03 -15.59 -18.16
C LEU A 119 15.00 -15.60 -19.70
N GLY A 120 16.10 -15.95 -20.36
CA GLY A 120 16.24 -15.87 -21.81
C GLY A 120 16.07 -14.43 -22.33
N VAL A 121 16.79 -13.47 -21.75
CA VAL A 121 16.73 -12.03 -22.09
C VAL A 121 18.12 -11.42 -22.32
N ASP A 122 18.18 -10.33 -23.09
CA ASP A 122 19.42 -9.62 -23.42
C ASP A 122 19.83 -8.62 -22.34
N ALA A 123 18.85 -8.09 -21.60
CA ALA A 123 19.05 -7.13 -20.53
C ALA A 123 18.01 -7.32 -19.41
N VAL A 124 18.38 -6.87 -18.22
CA VAL A 124 17.49 -6.84 -17.05
C VAL A 124 17.43 -5.44 -16.47
N ILE A 125 16.27 -5.06 -15.96
CA ILE A 125 16.07 -3.82 -15.21
C ILE A 125 16.01 -4.15 -13.71
N TYR A 126 16.86 -3.48 -12.94
CA TYR A 126 16.85 -3.46 -11.47
C TYR A 126 16.17 -2.18 -11.00
N GLY A 127 15.53 -2.23 -9.83
CA GLY A 127 14.95 -1.07 -9.17
C GLY A 127 15.06 -1.16 -7.65
N ASP A 128 15.37 -0.04 -7.02
CA ASP A 128 15.40 0.18 -5.57
C ASP A 128 14.38 1.28 -5.25
N VAL A 129 13.26 0.90 -4.62
CA VAL A 129 12.23 1.86 -4.20
C VAL A 129 12.73 2.56 -2.94
N THR A 130 13.06 3.84 -3.06
CA THR A 130 13.67 4.65 -2.00
C THR A 130 12.62 5.35 -1.16
N SER A 131 11.46 5.66 -1.74
CA SER A 131 10.32 6.19 -0.99
C SER A 131 8.98 5.84 -1.64
N LEU A 132 7.96 5.63 -0.80
CA LEU A 132 6.56 5.52 -1.22
C LEU A 132 5.66 5.76 -0.01
N GLY A 133 4.74 6.72 -0.12
CA GLY A 133 3.76 6.98 0.94
C GLY A 133 3.81 8.41 1.43
N LYS A 134 3.25 8.61 2.63
CA LYS A 134 3.10 9.93 3.23
C LYS A 134 4.25 10.23 4.19
N ILE A 135 4.93 11.36 4.02
CA ILE A 135 5.81 11.92 5.05
C ILE A 135 4.98 12.86 5.93
N PHE A 136 5.13 12.71 7.24
CA PHE A 136 4.69 13.70 8.22
C PHE A 136 5.89 14.57 8.63
N ALA A 137 5.91 15.84 8.24
CA ALA A 137 6.78 16.86 8.81
C ALA A 137 5.94 17.75 9.74
N LEU A 138 6.52 18.30 10.81
CA LEU A 138 5.83 18.99 11.92
C LEU A 138 4.69 19.98 11.55
N VAL A 139 4.62 20.48 10.31
CA VAL A 139 3.65 21.48 9.85
C VAL A 139 2.93 21.11 8.55
N TYR A 140 3.31 20.03 7.85
CA TYR A 140 2.72 19.63 6.57
C TYR A 140 2.85 18.14 6.30
N SER A 141 2.05 17.65 5.36
CA SER A 141 2.10 16.26 4.96
C SER A 141 2.19 16.12 3.45
N ASP A 142 3.22 15.42 2.99
CA ASP A 142 3.60 15.33 1.58
C ASP A 142 3.56 13.86 1.12
N ASN A 143 3.11 13.61 -0.11
CA ASN A 143 3.11 12.27 -0.69
C ASN A 143 4.26 12.14 -1.67
N GLN A 144 5.12 11.16 -1.46
CA GLN A 144 6.30 10.98 -2.28
C GLN A 144 6.38 9.59 -2.89
N ALA A 145 7.06 9.51 -4.02
CA ALA A 145 7.53 8.27 -4.61
C ALA A 145 8.95 8.46 -5.15
N GLY A 146 9.84 7.54 -4.84
CA GLY A 146 11.25 7.57 -5.21
C GLY A 146 11.73 6.21 -5.70
N LEU A 147 12.50 6.22 -6.79
CA LEU A 147 13.00 5.02 -7.44
C LEU A 147 14.40 5.28 -8.00
N LYS A 148 15.33 4.38 -7.68
CA LYS A 148 16.60 4.24 -8.38
C LYS A 148 16.53 3.02 -9.29
N ALA A 149 16.63 3.21 -10.59
CA ALA A 149 16.51 2.14 -11.57
C ALA A 149 17.70 2.10 -12.53
N ARG A 150 18.04 0.89 -12.98
CA ARG A 150 19.11 0.69 -13.98
C ARG A 150 18.82 -0.50 -14.90
N MET A 151 19.03 -0.31 -16.19
CA MET A 151 19.01 -1.35 -17.22
C MET A 151 20.44 -1.83 -17.46
N VAL A 152 20.67 -3.14 -17.37
CA VAL A 152 22.01 -3.75 -17.53
C VAL A 152 21.99 -4.84 -18.58
N SER A 153 22.99 -4.84 -19.46
CA SER A 153 23.19 -5.91 -20.43
C SER A 153 23.57 -7.22 -19.73
N CYS A 154 22.85 -8.30 -20.04
CA CYS A 154 23.16 -9.64 -19.54
C CYS A 154 24.46 -10.20 -20.16
N ARG A 155 24.86 -9.69 -21.33
CA ARG A 155 26.07 -10.15 -22.03
C ARG A 155 27.34 -9.52 -21.47
N THR A 156 27.34 -8.19 -21.31
CA THR A 156 28.55 -7.43 -20.94
C THR A 156 28.57 -6.99 -19.48
N GLY A 157 27.44 -7.05 -18.77
CA GLY A 157 27.31 -6.50 -17.42
C GLY A 157 27.31 -4.96 -17.37
N GLN A 158 27.37 -4.27 -18.52
CA GLN A 158 27.39 -2.81 -18.56
C GLN A 158 25.98 -2.22 -18.39
N THR A 159 25.90 -1.12 -17.63
CA THR A 159 24.68 -0.30 -17.50
C THR A 159 24.41 0.44 -18.80
N ILE A 160 23.23 0.21 -19.38
CA ILE A 160 22.76 0.84 -20.61
C ILE A 160 22.07 2.17 -20.29
N TRP A 161 21.26 2.16 -19.24
CA TRP A 161 20.51 3.31 -18.74
C TRP A 161 20.43 3.24 -17.22
N SER A 162 20.55 4.37 -16.53
CA SER A 162 20.24 4.48 -15.11
C SER A 162 19.73 5.87 -14.74
N LEU A 163 18.78 5.91 -13.81
CA LEU A 163 18.20 7.13 -13.28
C LEU A 163 17.80 6.93 -11.82
N GLU A 164 17.99 7.97 -11.02
CA GLU A 164 17.48 8.09 -9.66
C GLU A 164 16.58 9.32 -9.63
N HIS A 165 15.32 9.14 -9.24
CA HIS A 165 14.33 10.21 -9.27
C HIS A 165 13.37 10.09 -8.08
N THR A 166 12.85 11.23 -7.63
CA THR A 166 11.84 11.33 -6.57
C THR A 166 10.84 12.41 -6.94
N ILE A 167 9.55 12.08 -6.87
CA ILE A 167 8.43 13.02 -7.06
C ILE A 167 7.74 13.23 -5.71
N HIS A 168 7.37 14.48 -5.47
CA HIS A 168 6.59 14.96 -4.33
C HIS A 168 5.26 15.51 -4.85
N LEU A 169 4.16 15.23 -4.16
CA LEU A 169 2.82 15.66 -4.52
C LEU A 169 2.12 16.30 -3.32
N GLU A 170 1.82 17.59 -3.46
CA GLU A 170 1.07 18.33 -2.46
C GLU A 170 -0.39 17.88 -2.39
N GLU A 171 -1.00 17.97 -1.19
CA GLU A 171 -2.42 17.68 -1.02
C GLU A 171 -3.28 18.68 -1.81
N GLY A 172 -3.94 18.20 -2.86
CA GLY A 172 -4.87 18.99 -3.68
C GLY A 172 -4.42 19.26 -5.11
N GLU A 173 -3.19 18.88 -5.50
CA GLU A 173 -2.73 19.05 -6.87
C GLU A 173 -3.48 18.12 -7.84
N VAL A 174 -4.13 18.74 -8.83
CA VAL A 174 -4.82 18.06 -9.93
C VAL A 174 -3.86 18.01 -11.13
N PRO A 175 -3.54 16.83 -11.69
CA PRO A 175 -2.72 16.77 -12.89
C PRO A 175 -3.45 17.44 -14.07
N LEU A 176 -2.77 18.37 -14.74
CA LEU A 176 -3.22 19.03 -15.95
C LEU A 176 -3.06 18.09 -17.16
N SER A 177 -3.97 17.12 -17.29
CA SER A 177 -4.12 16.32 -18.52
C SER A 177 -5.26 16.89 -19.39
N PRO A 178 -5.10 17.01 -20.72
CA PRO A 178 -5.92 17.91 -21.55
C PRO A 178 -7.14 17.24 -22.21
N ILE A 179 -8.00 16.51 -21.47
CA ILE A 179 -9.31 16.07 -22.00
C ILE A 179 -10.39 16.08 -20.90
N GLY A 180 -11.31 17.05 -20.97
CA GLY A 180 -12.26 17.39 -19.91
C GLY A 180 -13.30 16.34 -19.48
N LEU A 181 -13.49 15.24 -20.23
CA LEU A 181 -14.38 14.14 -19.85
C LEU A 181 -13.64 12.95 -19.22
N ALA A 182 -12.38 12.71 -19.62
CA ALA A 182 -11.46 11.84 -18.88
C ALA A 182 -11.29 12.38 -17.45
N THR A 183 -11.19 13.72 -17.29
CA THR A 183 -11.17 14.38 -15.98
C THR A 183 -12.44 14.13 -15.18
N ALA A 184 -13.64 14.02 -15.77
CA ALA A 184 -14.85 13.74 -14.97
C ALA A 184 -14.88 12.30 -14.43
N VAL A 185 -14.46 11.32 -15.23
CA VAL A 185 -14.36 9.91 -14.79
C VAL A 185 -13.20 9.74 -13.80
N PHE A 186 -12.03 10.32 -14.09
CA PHE A 186 -10.89 10.41 -13.18
C PHE A 186 -11.26 11.14 -11.88
N LYS A 187 -11.82 12.35 -11.94
CA LYS A 187 -12.17 13.18 -10.78
C LYS A 187 -13.38 12.64 -10.00
N THR A 188 -14.16 11.68 -10.51
CA THR A 188 -15.23 11.03 -9.73
C THR A 188 -14.80 9.66 -9.17
N ALA A 189 -13.89 8.96 -9.86
CA ALA A 189 -13.36 7.67 -9.42
C ALA A 189 -12.10 7.80 -8.54
N LEU A 190 -11.23 8.79 -8.77
CA LEU A 190 -9.97 8.97 -8.05
C LEU A 190 -10.11 9.85 -6.81
N SER A 191 -10.99 10.86 -6.85
CA SER A 191 -11.20 11.83 -5.74
C SER A 191 -11.71 11.19 -4.44
N HIS A 192 -12.07 9.91 -4.45
CA HIS A 192 -12.57 9.21 -3.26
C HIS A 192 -11.86 7.90 -2.93
N THR A 193 -10.87 7.43 -3.72
CA THR A 193 -10.27 6.10 -3.50
C THR A 193 -8.80 5.92 -3.91
N GLN A 194 -8.13 6.87 -4.57
CA GLN A 194 -6.67 6.76 -4.71
C GLN A 194 -6.00 7.43 -3.52
N ALA A 195 -5.13 6.69 -2.84
CA ALA A 195 -4.18 7.31 -1.95
C ALA A 195 -3.16 8.07 -2.79
N SER A 196 -2.87 9.32 -2.43
CA SER A 196 -2.01 10.24 -3.18
C SER A 196 -0.63 9.65 -3.56
N HIS A 197 -0.14 8.63 -2.84
CA HIS A 197 1.10 7.92 -3.19
C HIS A 197 1.02 7.11 -4.50
N THR A 198 -0.13 6.54 -4.87
CA THR A 198 -0.32 5.81 -6.14
C THR A 198 -0.14 6.76 -7.34
N LYS A 199 -0.56 8.02 -7.16
CA LYS A 199 -0.38 9.09 -8.15
C LYS A 199 1.10 9.44 -8.31
N ALA A 200 1.81 9.69 -7.20
CA ALA A 200 3.24 10.01 -7.21
C ALA A 200 4.05 8.88 -7.88
N ALA A 201 3.75 7.62 -7.55
CA ALA A 201 4.43 6.47 -8.16
C ALA A 201 4.18 6.35 -9.67
N SER A 202 2.96 6.67 -10.12
CA SER A 202 2.62 6.65 -11.54
C SER A 202 3.37 7.73 -12.32
N GLU A 203 3.40 8.97 -11.81
CA GLU A 203 4.12 10.08 -12.44
C GLU A 203 5.63 9.78 -12.49
N LEU A 204 6.19 9.26 -11.38
CA LEU A 204 7.59 8.86 -11.29
C LEU A 204 7.94 7.84 -12.37
N CYS A 205 7.17 6.76 -12.48
CA CYS A 205 7.43 5.70 -13.45
C CYS A 205 7.31 6.21 -14.89
N MET A 206 6.32 7.06 -15.17
CA MET A 206 6.11 7.66 -16.49
C MET A 206 7.32 8.51 -16.90
N GLU A 207 7.76 9.43 -16.04
CA GLU A 207 8.91 10.31 -16.30
C GLU A 207 10.19 9.50 -16.51
N MET A 208 10.46 8.52 -15.64
CA MET A 208 11.65 7.69 -15.77
C MET A 208 11.65 6.87 -17.06
N VAL A 209 10.54 6.20 -17.39
CA VAL A 209 10.44 5.36 -18.61
C VAL A 209 10.58 6.18 -19.88
N ALA A 210 10.09 7.43 -19.89
CA ALA A 210 10.24 8.33 -21.04
C ALA A 210 11.71 8.63 -21.41
N THR A 211 12.64 8.47 -20.47
CA THR A 211 14.08 8.67 -20.69
C THR A 211 14.83 7.43 -21.16
N ILE A 212 14.19 6.25 -21.17
CA ILE A 212 14.81 5.00 -21.59
C ILE A 212 15.01 5.03 -23.12
N PRO A 213 16.23 4.75 -23.63
CA PRO A 213 16.46 4.63 -25.06
C PRO A 213 15.50 3.60 -25.67
N ASN A 214 14.78 3.98 -26.72
CA ASN A 214 13.82 3.10 -27.39
C ASN A 214 14.44 2.59 -28.71
N PRO A 215 14.61 1.26 -28.92
CA PRO A 215 15.11 0.75 -30.20
C PRO A 215 14.13 1.07 -31.33
N ARG A 216 14.64 1.10 -32.55
CA ARG A 216 13.78 1.18 -33.73
C ARG A 216 12.99 -0.11 -33.83
N GLY A 217 11.66 -0.01 -33.79
CA GLY A 217 10.78 -1.13 -34.05
C GLY A 217 10.91 -1.59 -35.51
N VAL A 218 10.73 -2.89 -35.76
CA VAL A 218 10.55 -3.44 -37.11
C VAL A 218 9.13 -3.13 -37.63
N SER A 219 8.21 -2.81 -36.71
CA SER A 219 6.85 -2.35 -36.94
C SER A 219 6.62 -1.02 -36.22
N ASP A 220 5.47 -0.39 -36.47
CA ASP A 220 4.99 0.73 -35.65
C ASP A 220 5.02 0.34 -34.16
N PRO A 221 5.36 1.28 -33.26
CA PRO A 221 5.33 1.02 -31.83
C PRO A 221 3.91 0.64 -31.37
N PRO A 222 3.77 -0.19 -30.33
CA PRO A 222 2.46 -0.51 -29.78
C PRO A 222 1.79 0.77 -29.25
N PRO A 223 0.46 0.90 -29.40
CA PRO A 223 -0.23 2.13 -29.02
C PRO A 223 -0.19 2.34 -27.50
N ARG A 224 0.13 3.54 -27.05
CA ARG A 224 0.29 3.84 -25.62
C ARG A 224 -1.03 3.81 -24.86
N ILE A 225 -1.04 3.13 -23.71
CA ILE A 225 -2.07 3.27 -22.67
C ILE A 225 -1.54 4.27 -21.64
N GLN A 226 -2.34 5.28 -21.33
CA GLN A 226 -2.04 6.27 -20.31
C GLN A 226 -2.66 5.89 -18.96
N ALA A 227 -3.84 5.26 -18.99
CA ALA A 227 -4.50 4.79 -17.78
C ALA A 227 -5.58 3.74 -18.03
N LEU A 228 -5.85 2.96 -16.99
CA LEU A 228 -6.98 2.04 -16.90
C LEU A 228 -7.67 2.27 -15.55
N VAL A 229 -8.98 2.55 -15.59
CA VAL A 229 -9.78 2.80 -14.37
C VAL A 229 -11.08 2.02 -14.38
N HIS A 230 -11.58 1.70 -13.18
CA HIS A 230 -12.86 1.01 -13.02
C HIS A 230 -13.57 1.43 -11.72
N ASN A 231 -14.87 1.16 -11.64
CA ASN A 231 -15.71 1.50 -10.48
C ASN A 231 -15.85 0.34 -9.45
N GLY A 232 -15.02 -0.69 -9.58
CA GLY A 232 -15.12 -1.94 -8.81
C GLY A 232 -14.21 -2.01 -7.58
N ALA A 233 -13.22 -1.14 -7.48
CA ALA A 233 -12.27 -1.12 -6.37
C ALA A 233 -12.98 -0.77 -5.04
N GLY A 234 -12.51 -1.38 -3.94
CA GLY A 234 -13.00 -1.07 -2.59
C GLY A 234 -14.44 -1.48 -2.27
N ARG A 235 -15.17 -2.11 -3.19
CA ARG A 235 -16.57 -2.52 -2.97
C ARG A 235 -16.93 -3.85 -3.61
N LEU A 236 -18.07 -4.39 -3.21
CA LEU A 236 -18.73 -5.50 -3.90
C LEU A 236 -19.56 -4.99 -5.07
N LEU A 237 -19.48 -5.68 -6.19
CA LEU A 237 -20.42 -5.59 -7.29
C LEU A 237 -21.42 -6.74 -7.23
N VAL A 238 -22.69 -6.41 -6.92
CA VAL A 238 -23.78 -7.41 -6.82
C VAL A 238 -24.47 -7.65 -8.16
N PRO A 239 -25.18 -8.78 -8.33
CA PRO A 239 -25.98 -9.03 -9.53
C PRO A 239 -26.92 -7.88 -9.87
N GLY A 240 -26.89 -7.46 -11.14
CA GLY A 240 -27.66 -6.33 -11.64
C GLY A 240 -26.87 -5.02 -11.75
N GLU A 241 -25.81 -4.84 -10.96
CA GLU A 241 -24.91 -3.69 -11.08
C GLU A 241 -24.01 -3.79 -12.31
N TYR A 242 -23.37 -2.67 -12.65
CA TYR A 242 -22.40 -2.58 -13.73
C TYR A 242 -20.98 -2.35 -13.20
N LEU A 243 -20.07 -3.25 -13.59
CA LEU A 243 -18.64 -2.95 -13.65
C LEU A 243 -18.42 -2.06 -14.87
N LYS A 244 -18.04 -0.80 -14.63
CA LYS A 244 -17.68 0.16 -15.67
C LYS A 244 -16.16 0.24 -15.75
N VAL A 245 -15.62 0.20 -16.96
CA VAL A 245 -14.19 0.25 -17.25
C VAL A 245 -13.95 1.38 -18.24
N ALA A 246 -12.93 2.18 -17.99
CA ALA A 246 -12.43 3.16 -18.94
C ALA A 246 -10.92 2.98 -19.14
N LEU A 247 -10.50 3.03 -20.39
CA LEU A 247 -9.10 3.02 -20.82
C LEU A 247 -8.83 4.32 -21.55
N VAL A 248 -7.76 5.02 -21.17
CA VAL A 248 -7.27 6.20 -21.85
C VAL A 248 -5.96 5.85 -22.55
N GLY A 249 -5.87 6.15 -23.84
CA GLY A 249 -4.70 5.83 -24.65
C GLY A 249 -4.75 6.52 -26.01
N GLU A 250 -3.94 6.04 -26.94
CA GLU A 250 -3.95 6.56 -28.31
C GLU A 250 -5.32 6.38 -28.98
N LYS A 251 -5.75 7.38 -29.76
CA LYS A 251 -7.05 7.41 -30.45
C LYS A 251 -7.12 6.47 -31.66
N LYS A 252 -8.33 6.06 -32.04
CA LYS A 252 -8.65 5.23 -33.22
C LYS A 252 -8.02 3.82 -33.22
N GLN A 253 -7.75 3.28 -32.04
CA GLN A 253 -7.20 1.93 -31.81
C GLN A 253 -8.30 0.94 -31.39
N ILE A 254 -7.95 -0.34 -31.27
CA ILE A 254 -8.87 -1.40 -30.85
C ILE A 254 -8.63 -1.72 -29.39
N ALA A 255 -9.59 -1.39 -28.52
CA ALA A 255 -9.45 -1.56 -27.08
C ALA A 255 -10.32 -2.71 -26.55
N SER A 256 -9.80 -3.47 -25.58
CA SER A 256 -10.56 -4.54 -24.89
C SER A 256 -10.09 -4.70 -23.46
N TRP A 257 -10.79 -5.50 -22.67
CA TRP A 257 -10.44 -5.77 -21.28
C TRP A 257 -10.80 -7.19 -20.84
N SER A 258 -10.07 -7.68 -19.84
CA SER A 258 -10.30 -8.97 -19.20
C SER A 258 -10.38 -8.82 -17.69
N LEU A 259 -11.11 -9.72 -17.05
CA LEU A 259 -11.17 -9.87 -15.60
C LEU A 259 -11.18 -11.38 -15.28
N PRO A 260 -10.02 -12.06 -15.37
CA PRO A 260 -9.96 -13.50 -15.20
C PRO A 260 -10.39 -13.97 -13.79
N PRO A 261 -10.98 -15.17 -13.67
CA PRO A 261 -11.43 -16.04 -14.77
C PRO A 261 -12.81 -15.64 -15.35
N LEU A 262 -13.42 -14.56 -14.84
CA LEU A 262 -14.83 -14.25 -15.11
C LEU A 262 -15.09 -13.70 -16.52
N ILE A 263 -14.23 -12.80 -16.98
CA ILE A 263 -14.39 -12.06 -18.26
C ILE A 263 -13.09 -12.18 -19.04
N LYS A 264 -13.20 -12.48 -20.34
CA LYS A 264 -12.06 -12.55 -21.26
C LYS A 264 -12.35 -11.70 -22.49
N ASN A 265 -11.46 -10.76 -22.79
CA ASN A 265 -11.40 -9.95 -24.00
C ASN A 265 -12.73 -9.29 -24.40
N LEU A 266 -13.41 -8.66 -23.44
CA LEU A 266 -14.62 -7.88 -23.71
C LEU A 266 -14.23 -6.55 -24.39
N PRO A 267 -14.87 -6.14 -25.48
CA PRO A 267 -14.49 -4.92 -26.20
C PRO A 267 -14.78 -3.64 -25.40
N LEU A 268 -13.97 -2.61 -25.62
CA LEU A 268 -14.23 -1.23 -25.22
C LEU A 268 -14.59 -0.41 -26.47
N THR A 269 -15.47 0.57 -26.32
CA THR A 269 -15.87 1.48 -27.41
C THR A 269 -15.22 2.84 -27.23
N GLU A 270 -14.53 3.34 -28.26
CA GLU A 270 -14.03 4.72 -28.27
C GLU A 270 -15.23 5.69 -28.28
N LYS A 271 -15.42 6.46 -27.20
CA LYS A 271 -16.50 7.45 -27.07
C LYS A 271 -16.02 8.86 -27.35
N GLU A 272 -14.76 9.12 -27.07
CA GLU A 272 -14.02 10.33 -27.45
C GLU A 272 -12.67 9.90 -27.98
N PRO A 273 -11.99 10.72 -28.80
CA PRO A 273 -10.65 10.40 -29.28
C PRO A 273 -9.70 10.00 -28.13
N GLY A 274 -9.29 8.74 -28.09
CA GLY A 274 -8.39 8.18 -27.08
C GLY A 274 -9.06 7.70 -25.78
N VAL A 275 -10.39 7.82 -25.65
CA VAL A 275 -11.14 7.41 -24.47
C VAL A 275 -12.07 6.25 -24.81
N TYR A 276 -11.74 5.08 -24.28
CA TYR A 276 -12.43 3.83 -24.54
C TYR A 276 -13.24 3.41 -23.31
N ILE A 277 -14.53 3.16 -23.48
CA ILE A 277 -15.46 2.85 -22.38
C ILE A 277 -16.15 1.52 -22.65
N GLY A 278 -16.27 0.72 -21.59
CA GLY A 278 -17.07 -0.50 -21.61
C GLY A 278 -17.74 -0.74 -20.26
N ALA A 279 -18.71 -1.65 -20.26
CA ALA A 279 -19.39 -2.06 -19.06
C ALA A 279 -19.80 -3.53 -19.12
N TYR A 280 -19.81 -4.18 -17.96
CA TYR A 280 -20.30 -5.53 -17.79
C TYR A 280 -21.34 -5.57 -16.68
N ARG A 281 -22.53 -6.10 -16.99
CA ARG A 281 -23.60 -6.27 -16.00
C ARG A 281 -23.38 -7.57 -15.23
N ILE A 282 -23.25 -7.47 -13.90
CA ILE A 282 -23.00 -8.63 -13.05
C ILE A 282 -24.20 -9.58 -13.09
N LYS A 283 -23.93 -10.86 -13.35
CA LYS A 283 -24.94 -11.93 -13.38
C LYS A 283 -25.06 -12.62 -12.02
N LYS A 284 -26.21 -13.24 -11.74
CA LYS A 284 -26.47 -13.94 -10.46
C LYS A 284 -25.43 -15.02 -10.13
N ARG A 285 -24.86 -15.67 -11.14
CA ARG A 285 -23.87 -16.74 -11.02
C ARG A 285 -22.43 -16.26 -10.88
N ASP A 286 -22.15 -14.99 -11.16
CA ASP A 286 -20.79 -14.48 -11.19
C ASP A 286 -20.21 -14.49 -9.77
N ARG A 287 -18.99 -15.00 -9.63
CA ARG A 287 -18.28 -15.08 -8.35
C ARG A 287 -16.82 -14.76 -8.59
N LEU A 288 -16.35 -13.70 -7.95
CA LEU A 288 -14.97 -13.28 -7.98
C LEU A 288 -14.63 -12.63 -6.64
N ALA A 289 -13.85 -13.33 -5.81
CA ALA A 289 -13.49 -12.79 -4.51
C ALA A 289 -12.39 -11.73 -4.61
N HIS A 290 -11.51 -11.87 -5.61
CA HIS A 290 -10.38 -11.00 -5.87
C HIS A 290 -10.03 -11.12 -7.36
N GLY A 291 -10.43 -10.12 -8.17
CA GLY A 291 -10.19 -10.08 -9.60
C GLY A 291 -9.26 -8.95 -9.96
N GLN A 292 -8.29 -9.20 -10.83
CA GLN A 292 -7.42 -8.17 -11.39
C GLN A 292 -7.87 -7.84 -12.81
N LEU A 293 -8.10 -6.56 -13.07
CA LEU A 293 -8.46 -6.06 -14.38
C LEU A 293 -7.24 -6.00 -15.29
N LEU A 294 -7.41 -6.40 -16.55
CA LEU A 294 -6.40 -6.24 -17.60
C LEU A 294 -7.03 -5.41 -18.73
N GLY A 295 -6.38 -4.33 -19.13
CA GLY A 295 -6.74 -3.52 -20.28
C GLY A 295 -5.80 -3.81 -21.45
N PHE A 296 -6.33 -3.79 -22.66
CA PHE A 296 -5.58 -4.02 -23.89
C PHE A 296 -5.90 -2.93 -24.90
N LEU A 297 -4.87 -2.42 -25.57
CA LEU A 297 -4.99 -1.46 -26.66
C LEU A 297 -4.15 -1.97 -27.84
N ASN A 298 -4.80 -2.34 -28.93
CA ASN A 298 -4.17 -2.93 -30.10
C ASN A 298 -4.20 -1.97 -31.29
N GLY A 299 -3.04 -1.81 -31.92
CA GLY A 299 -2.86 -1.11 -33.17
C GLY A 299 -3.47 -1.89 -34.34
N LYS A 300 -3.90 -1.17 -35.38
CA LYS A 300 -4.44 -1.80 -36.61
C LYS A 300 -3.39 -2.65 -37.36
N SER A 301 -2.10 -2.38 -37.12
CA SER A 301 -0.94 -3.08 -37.68
C SER A 301 -0.47 -4.29 -36.86
N GLY A 302 -1.15 -4.62 -35.74
CA GLY A 302 -0.96 -5.87 -34.99
C GLY A 302 -0.18 -5.76 -33.67
N GLY A 303 0.57 -4.68 -33.44
CA GLY A 303 1.20 -4.42 -32.14
C GLY A 303 0.17 -4.01 -31.07
N GLY A 304 0.36 -4.40 -29.81
CA GLY A 304 -0.58 -4.12 -28.74
C GLY A 304 0.09 -3.85 -27.39
N SER A 305 -0.54 -2.99 -26.60
CA SER A 305 -0.14 -2.69 -25.22
C SER A 305 -1.13 -3.33 -24.24
N GLN A 306 -0.60 -3.77 -23.09
CA GLN A 306 -1.38 -4.27 -21.96
C GLN A 306 -1.21 -3.32 -20.77
N TRP A 307 -2.26 -3.22 -19.95
CA TRP A 307 -2.22 -2.50 -18.68
C TRP A 307 -2.82 -3.36 -17.57
N MET A 308 -2.06 -3.56 -16.48
CA MET A 308 -2.51 -4.28 -15.30
C MET A 308 -3.09 -3.32 -14.26
N ASP A 309 -4.21 -3.71 -13.66
CA ASP A 309 -4.90 -2.99 -12.59
C ASP A 309 -3.96 -2.52 -11.46
N THR A 310 -4.07 -1.23 -11.15
CA THR A 310 -3.37 -0.54 -10.06
C THR A 310 -4.33 0.08 -9.03
N LEU A 311 -5.65 -0.02 -9.23
CA LEU A 311 -6.68 0.50 -8.31
C LEU A 311 -7.11 -0.53 -7.26
N GLY A 312 -6.76 -1.79 -7.47
CA GLY A 312 -6.98 -2.87 -6.52
C GLY A 312 -8.15 -3.76 -6.90
N PRO A 313 -8.29 -4.89 -6.19
CA PRO A 313 -9.06 -6.02 -6.67
C PRO A 313 -10.56 -5.75 -6.81
N ILE A 314 -11.13 -6.24 -7.90
CA ILE A 314 -12.55 -6.25 -8.17
C ILE A 314 -13.21 -7.44 -7.49
N LYS A 315 -14.29 -7.18 -6.75
CA LYS A 315 -15.05 -8.20 -6.01
C LYS A 315 -16.45 -8.30 -6.58
N ILE A 316 -16.87 -9.49 -7.02
CA ILE A 316 -18.15 -9.73 -7.70
C ILE A 316 -18.90 -10.91 -7.05
N GLY A 317 -20.20 -10.73 -6.80
CA GLY A 317 -21.08 -11.85 -6.47
C GLY A 317 -22.28 -11.49 -5.60
N ASN A 318 -23.13 -12.49 -5.34
CA ASN A 318 -24.24 -12.38 -4.41
C ASN A 318 -23.81 -12.89 -3.03
N PRO A 319 -23.82 -12.05 -1.98
CA PRO A 319 -23.26 -12.45 -0.69
C PRO A 319 -24.18 -13.40 0.09
N THR A 320 -23.57 -14.32 0.83
CA THR A 320 -24.25 -15.19 1.79
C THR A 320 -24.55 -14.41 3.07
N VAL A 321 -25.82 -14.11 3.31
CA VAL A 321 -26.23 -13.37 4.52
C VAL A 321 -25.99 -14.22 5.78
N LEU A 322 -25.31 -13.64 6.77
CA LEU A 322 -25.13 -14.26 8.09
C LEU A 322 -26.32 -13.97 9.01
N PRO A 323 -26.68 -14.91 9.90
CA PRO A 323 -27.67 -14.63 10.94
C PRO A 323 -27.15 -13.56 11.89
N SER A 324 -28.03 -12.80 12.54
CA SER A 324 -27.64 -11.81 13.55
C SER A 324 -27.06 -12.44 14.83
N VAL A 325 -27.34 -13.72 15.09
CA VAL A 325 -26.89 -14.43 16.29
C VAL A 325 -26.32 -15.80 15.93
N ILE A 326 -25.17 -16.11 16.52
CA ILE A 326 -24.53 -17.44 16.49
C ILE A 326 -24.53 -18.00 17.92
N SER A 327 -25.35 -19.02 18.15
CA SER A 327 -25.50 -19.71 19.45
C SER A 327 -24.83 -21.08 19.50
N LYS A 328 -24.40 -21.62 18.35
CA LYS A 328 -23.67 -22.88 18.21
C LYS A 328 -22.44 -22.64 17.33
N ASN A 329 -21.44 -23.53 17.43
CA ASN A 329 -20.23 -23.43 16.62
C ASN A 329 -20.57 -23.31 15.13
N ARG A 330 -19.91 -22.37 14.45
CA ARG A 330 -20.16 -22.09 13.03
C ARG A 330 -18.86 -21.86 12.29
N VAL A 331 -18.75 -22.48 11.12
CA VAL A 331 -17.60 -22.35 10.21
C VAL A 331 -18.02 -21.58 8.96
N LEU A 332 -17.20 -20.61 8.56
CA LEU A 332 -17.30 -19.84 7.33
C LEU A 332 -16.18 -20.26 6.37
N SER A 333 -16.48 -20.33 5.08
CA SER A 333 -15.60 -20.91 4.05
C SER A 333 -15.59 -20.07 2.77
N LYS A 334 -14.47 -20.05 2.04
CA LYS A 334 -14.33 -19.42 0.71
C LYS A 334 -15.46 -19.76 -0.28
N LYS A 335 -15.95 -21.00 -0.28
CA LYS A 335 -17.02 -21.47 -1.20
C LYS A 335 -18.33 -20.68 -1.07
N LYS A 336 -18.63 -20.19 0.12
CA LYS A 336 -19.83 -19.39 0.43
C LYS A 336 -19.50 -17.91 0.60
N SER A 337 -18.23 -17.53 0.47
CA SER A 337 -17.84 -16.14 0.36
C SER A 337 -18.41 -15.53 -0.93
N PRO A 338 -18.66 -14.22 -0.92
CA PRO A 338 -18.55 -13.33 0.23
C PRO A 338 -19.74 -13.49 1.19
N TYR A 339 -19.54 -13.24 2.48
CA TYR A 339 -20.58 -13.19 3.49
C TYR A 339 -21.02 -11.75 3.75
N LEU A 340 -22.26 -11.56 4.17
CA LEU A 340 -22.80 -10.24 4.53
C LEU A 340 -23.37 -10.24 5.95
N VAL A 341 -22.88 -9.30 6.75
CA VAL A 341 -23.44 -8.90 8.04
C VAL A 341 -24.27 -7.63 7.79
N ARG A 342 -25.61 -7.78 7.82
CA ARG A 342 -26.56 -6.67 7.57
C ARG A 342 -26.69 -5.73 8.77
N ASP A 343 -26.79 -6.31 9.96
CA ASP A 343 -26.94 -5.63 11.25
C ASP A 343 -25.78 -6.01 12.17
N ALA A 344 -25.97 -6.07 13.49
CA ALA A 344 -24.94 -6.61 14.38
C ALA A 344 -24.94 -8.15 14.36
N LEU A 345 -23.74 -8.75 14.24
CA LEU A 345 -23.53 -10.18 14.44
C LEU A 345 -23.07 -10.46 15.87
N VAL A 346 -23.80 -11.26 16.63
CA VAL A 346 -23.43 -11.62 18.01
C VAL A 346 -23.08 -13.10 18.11
N VAL A 347 -21.84 -13.41 18.48
CA VAL A 347 -21.41 -14.77 18.83
C VAL A 347 -21.56 -14.94 20.34
N LYS A 348 -22.53 -15.75 20.76
CA LYS A 348 -22.86 -15.96 22.18
C LYS A 348 -21.75 -16.71 22.91
N LYS A 349 -21.70 -16.54 24.24
CA LYS A 349 -20.85 -17.35 25.13
C LYS A 349 -21.14 -18.83 24.88
N GLY A 350 -20.09 -19.64 24.79
CA GLY A 350 -20.18 -21.08 24.50
C GLY A 350 -20.19 -21.44 23.00
N ALA A 351 -20.38 -20.46 22.10
CA ALA A 351 -20.25 -20.66 20.67
C ALA A 351 -18.87 -20.23 20.14
N ARG A 352 -18.43 -20.86 19.05
CA ARG A 352 -17.22 -20.51 18.30
C ARG A 352 -17.58 -20.08 16.88
N LEU A 353 -17.01 -18.96 16.43
CA LEU A 353 -17.05 -18.56 15.03
C LEU A 353 -15.66 -18.81 14.42
N THR A 354 -15.62 -19.64 13.38
CA THR A 354 -14.40 -19.98 12.66
C THR A 354 -14.48 -19.49 11.23
N MET A 355 -13.47 -18.75 10.77
CA MET A 355 -13.32 -18.28 9.39
C MET A 355 -12.13 -19.01 8.76
N GLN A 356 -12.39 -19.82 7.74
CA GLN A 356 -11.36 -20.58 7.01
C GLN A 356 -10.65 -19.70 5.97
N PRO A 357 -9.51 -20.15 5.40
CA PRO A 357 -8.77 -19.40 4.39
C PRO A 357 -9.64 -18.92 3.22
N GLY A 358 -9.40 -17.69 2.79
CA GLY A 358 -10.13 -17.03 1.70
C GLY A 358 -11.57 -16.63 2.04
N THR A 359 -11.96 -16.67 3.32
CA THR A 359 -13.25 -16.13 3.75
C THR A 359 -13.29 -14.62 3.55
N VAL A 360 -14.37 -14.11 2.96
CA VAL A 360 -14.60 -12.67 2.79
C VAL A 360 -15.89 -12.31 3.50
N ILE A 361 -15.88 -11.27 4.35
CA ILE A 361 -17.06 -10.78 5.06
C ILE A 361 -17.19 -9.28 4.83
N TRP A 362 -18.39 -8.85 4.48
CA TRP A 362 -18.74 -7.45 4.42
C TRP A 362 -19.75 -7.04 5.48
N PHE A 363 -19.62 -5.78 5.89
CA PHE A 363 -20.48 -5.16 6.89
C PHE A 363 -21.22 -3.98 6.28
N ARG A 364 -22.52 -3.90 6.52
CA ARG A 364 -23.32 -2.76 6.05
C ARG A 364 -23.05 -1.48 6.85
N SER A 365 -22.96 -1.58 8.17
CA SER A 365 -22.78 -0.42 9.06
C SER A 365 -22.34 -0.82 10.47
N LEU A 366 -22.95 -1.84 11.07
CA LEU A 366 -22.56 -2.32 12.40
C LEU A 366 -21.35 -3.26 12.31
N GLY A 367 -21.13 -4.09 13.32
CA GLY A 367 -19.98 -4.98 13.40
C GLY A 367 -20.34 -6.32 13.97
N MET A 368 -19.33 -6.98 14.53
CA MET A 368 -19.52 -8.25 15.24
C MET A 368 -19.09 -8.14 16.70
N ILE A 369 -19.89 -8.73 17.58
CA ILE A 369 -19.64 -8.82 19.02
C ILE A 369 -19.41 -10.28 19.35
N ILE A 370 -18.18 -10.60 19.75
CA ILE A 370 -17.75 -11.93 20.14
C ILE A 370 -17.72 -12.04 21.66
N LYS A 371 -18.72 -12.69 22.23
CA LYS A 371 -18.75 -13.12 23.65
C LYS A 371 -18.30 -14.57 23.83
N GLY A 372 -18.34 -15.34 22.73
CA GLY A 372 -17.82 -16.70 22.63
C GLY A 372 -16.35 -16.70 22.22
N GLU A 373 -16.00 -17.51 21.23
CA GLU A 373 -14.63 -17.64 20.73
C GLU A 373 -14.54 -17.26 19.24
N LEU A 374 -13.47 -16.55 18.88
CA LEU A 374 -13.13 -16.17 17.51
C LEU A 374 -11.90 -16.93 17.01
N GLN A 375 -12.04 -17.60 15.86
CA GLN A 375 -10.94 -18.21 15.12
C GLN A 375 -10.94 -17.67 13.69
N ILE A 376 -10.01 -16.78 13.35
CA ILE A 376 -9.76 -16.37 11.98
C ILE A 376 -8.46 -17.03 11.52
N LEU A 377 -8.57 -17.94 10.56
CA LEU A 377 -7.52 -18.87 10.17
C LEU A 377 -7.22 -18.71 8.67
N GLY A 378 -6.75 -17.53 8.28
CA GLY A 378 -6.27 -17.30 6.91
C GLY A 378 -4.96 -18.01 6.62
N THR A 379 -4.53 -17.92 5.37
CA THR A 379 -3.14 -18.22 4.95
C THR A 379 -2.61 -17.07 4.11
N GLU A 380 -1.30 -17.04 3.85
CA GLU A 380 -0.65 -16.07 2.96
C GLU A 380 -1.35 -15.98 1.59
N ASP A 381 -1.56 -17.12 0.92
CA ASP A 381 -2.25 -17.17 -0.39
C ASP A 381 -3.75 -16.85 -0.31
N ASN A 382 -4.37 -17.12 0.84
CA ASN A 382 -5.82 -17.07 1.00
C ASN A 382 -6.17 -16.42 2.35
N PRO A 383 -5.91 -15.11 2.51
CA PRO A 383 -6.17 -14.42 3.75
C PRO A 383 -7.68 -14.20 3.92
N VAL A 384 -8.12 -14.04 5.18
CA VAL A 384 -9.51 -13.68 5.48
C VAL A 384 -9.68 -12.17 5.39
N ARG A 385 -10.68 -11.68 4.64
CA ARG A 385 -10.88 -10.24 4.44
C ARG A 385 -12.18 -9.76 5.07
N LEU A 386 -12.11 -8.72 5.90
CA LEU A 386 -13.24 -8.10 6.58
C LEU A 386 -13.24 -6.60 6.26
N SER A 387 -14.27 -6.12 5.57
CA SER A 387 -14.34 -4.70 5.18
C SER A 387 -15.77 -4.17 5.14
N SER A 388 -15.91 -2.85 5.02
CA SER A 388 -17.21 -2.27 4.71
C SER A 388 -17.73 -2.77 3.35
N MET A 389 -19.05 -2.85 3.21
CA MET A 389 -19.72 -3.08 1.92
C MET A 389 -19.80 -1.79 1.08
N GLY A 390 -19.70 -0.62 1.73
CA GLY A 390 -19.89 0.69 1.09
C GLY A 390 -18.86 1.70 1.56
N ARG A 391 -19.10 2.97 1.24
CA ARG A 391 -18.16 4.07 1.52
C ARG A 391 -18.17 4.54 2.98
N SER A 392 -19.15 4.14 3.77
CA SER A 392 -19.21 4.43 5.20
C SER A 392 -18.43 3.40 6.00
N THR A 393 -17.80 3.81 7.10
CA THR A 393 -17.13 2.88 7.99
C THR A 393 -18.12 1.95 8.68
N TRP A 394 -17.68 0.71 8.95
CA TRP A 394 -18.43 -0.22 9.79
C TRP A 394 -17.90 -0.21 11.24
N LYS A 395 -18.65 -0.70 12.21
CA LYS A 395 -18.27 -0.51 13.64
C LYS A 395 -17.00 -1.26 14.06
N GLY A 396 -16.73 -2.44 13.50
CA GLY A 396 -15.55 -3.23 13.84
C GLY A 396 -15.81 -4.61 14.45
N ILE A 397 -14.71 -5.28 14.81
CA ILE A 397 -14.71 -6.54 15.54
C ILE A 397 -14.55 -6.25 17.03
N PHE A 398 -15.55 -6.62 17.83
CA PHE A 398 -15.56 -6.40 19.27
C PHE A 398 -15.45 -7.73 20.02
N LEU A 399 -14.35 -7.94 20.71
CA LEU A 399 -14.17 -9.07 21.64
C LEU A 399 -14.53 -8.62 23.06
N ASP A 400 -15.58 -9.19 23.63
CA ASP A 400 -16.13 -8.76 24.93
C ASP A 400 -16.10 -9.91 25.94
N ARG A 401 -15.28 -9.75 27.00
CA ARG A 401 -15.11 -10.71 28.10
C ARG A 401 -14.81 -12.14 27.64
N SER A 402 -14.10 -12.29 26.52
CA SER A 402 -13.66 -13.59 26.01
C SER A 402 -12.21 -13.85 26.40
N LYS A 403 -12.02 -14.68 27.41
CA LYS A 403 -10.71 -15.16 27.88
C LYS A 403 -10.27 -16.48 27.23
N ARG A 404 -11.00 -16.94 26.20
CA ARG A 404 -10.65 -18.12 25.40
C ARG A 404 -9.42 -17.83 24.52
N GLU A 405 -8.94 -18.85 23.80
CA GLU A 405 -7.84 -18.70 22.84
C GLU A 405 -8.32 -18.07 21.53
N ASN A 406 -8.66 -16.78 21.55
CA ASN A 406 -9.05 -16.10 20.31
C ASN A 406 -7.83 -15.88 19.41
N LYS A 407 -7.96 -16.19 18.11
CA LYS A 407 -6.86 -16.08 17.14
C LYS A 407 -7.30 -15.34 15.88
N MET A 408 -6.40 -14.52 15.36
CA MET A 408 -6.52 -13.86 14.07
C MET A 408 -5.22 -14.05 13.29
N VAL A 409 -5.25 -14.91 12.28
CA VAL A 409 -4.07 -15.27 11.49
C VAL A 409 -4.36 -14.96 10.02
N PHE A 410 -3.44 -14.28 9.33
CA PHE A 410 -3.56 -13.91 7.91
C PHE A 410 -4.93 -13.29 7.58
N CYS A 411 -5.29 -12.22 8.28
CA CYS A 411 -6.51 -11.48 7.98
C CYS A 411 -6.25 -10.01 7.66
N ALA A 412 -7.07 -9.44 6.78
CA ALA A 412 -7.06 -8.02 6.46
C ALA A 412 -8.38 -7.37 6.90
N VAL A 413 -8.27 -6.33 7.72
CA VAL A 413 -9.40 -5.58 8.28
C VAL A 413 -9.30 -4.12 7.86
N SER A 414 -10.28 -3.65 7.07
CA SER A 414 -10.30 -2.30 6.53
C SER A 414 -11.62 -1.57 6.72
N ASP A 415 -11.59 -0.24 6.59
CA ASP A 415 -12.75 0.64 6.55
C ASP A 415 -13.62 0.58 7.81
N ALA A 416 -13.04 0.28 8.97
CA ALA A 416 -13.76 0.19 10.24
C ALA A 416 -13.56 1.43 11.12
N GLU A 417 -14.52 1.73 11.99
CA GLU A 417 -14.30 2.66 13.11
C GLU A 417 -13.26 2.09 14.08
N PHE A 418 -13.37 0.80 14.39
CA PHE A 418 -12.37 0.05 15.14
C PHE A 418 -12.01 -1.18 14.32
N GLY A 419 -10.78 -1.27 13.78
CA GLY A 419 -10.36 -2.49 13.08
C GLY A 419 -10.54 -3.71 13.98
N PHE A 420 -10.02 -3.62 15.20
CA PHE A 420 -10.30 -4.57 16.26
C PHE A 420 -10.36 -3.88 17.62
N ARG A 421 -11.35 -4.24 18.45
CA ARG A 421 -11.44 -3.79 19.84
C ARG A 421 -11.67 -4.97 20.77
N ALA A 422 -10.88 -5.06 21.83
CA ALA A 422 -11.05 -6.06 22.88
C ALA A 422 -11.22 -5.40 24.25
N SER A 423 -12.26 -5.84 24.99
CA SER A 423 -12.48 -5.48 26.40
C SER A 423 -12.47 -6.72 27.27
N LYS A 424 -11.68 -6.72 28.34
CA LYS A 424 -11.55 -7.83 29.30
C LYS A 424 -11.33 -9.19 28.61
N SER A 425 -10.48 -9.21 27.59
CA SER A 425 -10.33 -10.37 26.70
C SER A 425 -8.87 -10.77 26.47
N LYS A 426 -8.63 -11.89 25.77
CA LYS A 426 -7.31 -12.36 25.33
C LYS A 426 -7.35 -12.71 23.84
N VAL A 427 -6.33 -12.30 23.08
CA VAL A 427 -6.22 -12.56 21.63
C VAL A 427 -4.76 -12.74 21.20
N ALA A 428 -4.53 -13.56 20.18
CA ALA A 428 -3.31 -13.57 19.37
C ALA A 428 -3.63 -13.10 17.95
N ILE A 429 -2.82 -12.19 17.42
CA ILE A 429 -2.93 -11.61 16.08
C ILE A 429 -1.60 -11.86 15.38
N GLU A 430 -1.64 -12.56 14.25
CA GLU A 430 -0.46 -13.06 13.55
C GLU A 430 -0.60 -12.78 12.06
N ASN A 431 0.46 -12.26 11.43
CA ASN A 431 0.55 -12.03 9.99
C ASN A 431 -0.67 -11.30 9.40
N SER A 432 -1.21 -10.30 10.11
CA SER A 432 -2.50 -9.67 9.79
C SER A 432 -2.37 -8.18 9.53
N GLN A 433 -3.33 -7.61 8.80
CA GLN A 433 -3.35 -6.23 8.37
C GLN A 433 -4.56 -5.49 8.96
N PHE A 434 -4.32 -4.31 9.54
CA PHE A 434 -5.35 -3.36 9.96
C PHE A 434 -5.05 -2.02 9.30
N GLN A 435 -5.83 -1.68 8.28
CA GLN A 435 -5.60 -0.48 7.47
C GLN A 435 -6.87 0.34 7.25
N ASP A 436 -6.73 1.63 6.98
CA ASP A 436 -7.82 2.52 6.58
C ASP A 436 -8.97 2.57 7.61
N ASN A 437 -8.61 2.41 8.89
CA ASN A 437 -9.54 2.40 10.01
C ASN A 437 -9.57 3.77 10.70
N VAL A 438 -10.57 4.04 11.56
CA VAL A 438 -10.48 5.20 12.45
C VAL A 438 -9.49 4.89 13.58
N TRP A 439 -9.61 3.73 14.21
CA TRP A 439 -8.62 3.15 15.12
C TRP A 439 -8.20 1.77 14.60
N GLY A 440 -6.90 1.45 14.63
CA GLY A 440 -6.41 0.14 14.20
C GLY A 440 -6.81 -0.96 15.19
N VAL A 441 -6.04 -1.11 16.27
CA VAL A 441 -6.23 -2.13 17.32
C VAL A 441 -6.40 -1.45 18.68
N VAL A 442 -7.49 -1.76 19.38
CA VAL A 442 -7.82 -1.16 20.69
C VAL A 442 -7.96 -2.24 21.77
N MET A 443 -7.15 -2.14 22.83
CA MET A 443 -7.09 -3.10 23.92
C MET A 443 -7.46 -2.46 25.25
N GLU A 444 -8.49 -2.96 25.93
CA GLU A 444 -8.97 -2.43 27.21
C GLU A 444 -9.05 -3.55 28.26
N GLU A 445 -8.32 -3.43 29.37
CA GLU A 445 -8.27 -4.47 30.43
C GLU A 445 -7.97 -5.88 29.88
N SER A 446 -7.16 -5.94 28.83
CA SER A 446 -7.01 -7.12 27.98
C SER A 446 -5.54 -7.54 27.81
N SER A 447 -5.32 -8.71 27.21
CA SER A 447 -3.99 -9.16 26.81
C SER A 447 -3.93 -9.48 25.32
N ALA A 448 -2.92 -8.99 24.61
CA ALA A 448 -2.68 -9.31 23.21
C ALA A 448 -1.24 -9.74 22.93
N LYS A 449 -1.07 -10.67 22.01
CA LYS A 449 0.18 -10.90 21.28
C LYS A 449 -0.08 -10.52 19.81
N ILE A 450 0.74 -9.64 19.26
CA ILE A 450 0.64 -9.17 17.88
C ILE A 450 2.00 -9.45 17.22
N SER A 451 2.01 -10.22 16.14
CA SER A 451 3.24 -10.53 15.41
C SER A 451 3.08 -10.56 13.91
N GLY A 452 4.14 -10.27 13.16
CA GLY A 452 4.13 -10.35 11.68
C GLY A 452 3.13 -9.40 11.01
N SER A 453 2.62 -8.40 11.73
CA SER A 453 1.38 -7.70 11.35
C SER A 453 1.66 -6.28 10.84
N LEU A 454 0.78 -5.78 9.97
CA LEU A 454 0.79 -4.40 9.47
C LEU A 454 -0.37 -3.61 10.05
N ILE A 455 -0.07 -2.49 10.72
CA ILE A 455 -1.09 -1.60 11.28
C ILE A 455 -0.82 -0.19 10.79
N ARG A 456 -1.65 0.28 9.86
CA ARG A 456 -1.41 1.55 9.18
C ARG A 456 -2.64 2.33 8.80
N THR A 457 -2.40 3.55 8.29
CA THR A 457 -3.41 4.46 7.70
C THR A 457 -4.63 4.66 8.58
N SER A 458 -4.48 4.52 9.90
CA SER A 458 -5.57 4.79 10.83
C SER A 458 -5.73 6.30 11.02
N LYS A 459 -6.96 6.81 11.03
CA LYS A 459 -7.22 8.25 11.28
C LYS A 459 -6.79 8.70 12.68
N LYS A 460 -6.69 7.76 13.63
CA LYS A 460 -6.20 7.98 14.98
C LYS A 460 -4.94 7.16 15.24
N SER A 461 -4.88 6.40 16.33
CA SER A 461 -3.72 5.58 16.66
C SER A 461 -3.80 4.20 16.00
N GLY A 462 -2.64 3.69 15.59
CA GLY A 462 -2.49 2.32 15.10
C GLY A 462 -2.85 1.31 16.19
N ILE A 463 -2.17 1.40 17.34
CA ILE A 463 -2.45 0.58 18.52
C ILE A 463 -2.75 1.49 19.73
N ALA A 464 -3.93 1.31 20.34
CA ALA A 464 -4.30 1.96 21.58
C ALA A 464 -4.57 0.93 22.68
N ALA A 465 -3.96 1.10 23.86
CA ALA A 465 -4.08 0.15 24.95
C ALA A 465 -4.31 0.86 26.30
N ARG A 466 -5.31 0.41 27.07
CA ARG A 466 -5.63 0.93 28.40
C ARG A 466 -5.74 -0.20 29.41
N LYS A 467 -4.96 -0.13 30.50
CA LYS A 467 -4.90 -1.17 31.55
C LYS A 467 -4.65 -2.57 30.97
N ALA A 468 -3.85 -2.66 29.91
CA ALA A 468 -3.64 -3.88 29.14
C ALA A 468 -2.21 -4.43 29.29
N ASN A 469 -2.02 -5.69 28.90
CA ASN A 469 -0.70 -6.30 28.73
C ASN A 469 -0.53 -6.69 27.25
N ILE A 470 0.36 -6.02 26.52
CA ILE A 470 0.55 -6.27 25.09
C ILE A 470 1.98 -6.69 24.77
N VAL A 471 2.13 -7.61 23.83
CA VAL A 471 3.41 -7.95 23.19
C VAL A 471 3.25 -7.69 21.70
N VAL A 472 4.15 -6.91 21.12
CA VAL A 472 4.17 -6.59 19.69
C VAL A 472 5.55 -6.87 19.15
N GLN A 473 5.65 -7.73 18.14
CA GLN A 473 6.93 -8.13 17.56
C GLN A 473 6.85 -8.35 16.06
N ASP A 474 7.96 -8.26 15.36
CA ASP A 474 8.08 -8.58 13.92
C ASP A 474 7.00 -7.87 13.07
N SER A 475 6.61 -6.65 13.45
CA SER A 475 5.45 -5.94 12.88
C SER A 475 5.81 -4.55 12.33
N VAL A 476 4.94 -4.01 11.49
CA VAL A 476 5.07 -2.67 10.90
C VAL A 476 3.91 -1.79 11.38
N ILE A 477 4.23 -0.68 12.04
CA ILE A 477 3.27 0.32 12.51
C ILE A 477 3.64 1.65 11.88
N THR A 478 2.86 2.08 10.89
CA THR A 478 3.24 3.24 10.05
C THR A 478 2.02 4.01 9.57
N GLU A 479 2.20 5.26 9.17
CA GLU A 479 1.16 6.09 8.54
C GLU A 479 -0.14 6.27 9.36
N ASN A 480 -0.09 6.12 10.69
CA ASN A 480 -1.25 6.37 11.55
C ASN A 480 -1.28 7.85 11.96
N ASN A 481 -2.39 8.52 11.64
CA ASN A 481 -2.47 9.97 11.63
C ASN A 481 -2.33 10.63 13.02
N SER A 482 -2.82 10.01 14.10
CA SER A 482 -2.51 10.53 15.45
C SER A 482 -1.17 10.01 15.98
N GLY A 483 -0.86 8.74 15.74
CA GLY A 483 0.39 8.15 16.18
C GLY A 483 0.42 6.61 16.15
N GLY A 484 1.60 6.01 16.27
CA GLY A 484 1.76 4.56 16.21
C GLY A 484 1.12 3.86 17.41
N PHE A 485 1.59 4.22 18.62
CA PHE A 485 1.14 3.64 19.88
C PHE A 485 0.58 4.68 20.85
N LEU A 486 -0.55 4.36 21.49
CA LEU A 486 -1.11 5.10 22.64
C LEU A 486 -1.33 4.13 23.81
N LEU A 487 -0.52 4.24 24.86
CA LEU A 487 -0.50 3.29 25.98
C LEU A 487 -0.84 4.00 27.28
N GLU A 488 -1.92 3.60 27.95
CA GLU A 488 -2.37 4.19 29.21
C GLU A 488 -2.42 3.14 30.32
N SER A 489 -1.67 3.36 31.41
CA SER A 489 -1.57 2.45 32.56
C SER A 489 -1.37 0.98 32.15
N SER A 490 -0.55 0.73 31.13
CA SER A 490 -0.41 -0.57 30.47
C SER A 490 1.00 -1.12 30.58
N ARG A 491 1.14 -2.45 30.47
CA ARG A 491 2.44 -3.12 30.33
C ARG A 491 2.63 -3.54 28.88
N ALA A 492 3.78 -3.21 28.30
CA ALA A 492 4.06 -3.52 26.91
C ALA A 492 5.51 -3.94 26.69
N THR A 493 5.69 -4.99 25.88
CA THR A 493 6.96 -5.37 25.26
C THR A 493 6.80 -5.21 23.75
N ILE A 494 7.57 -4.32 23.15
CA ILE A 494 7.46 -3.94 21.74
C ILE A 494 8.87 -4.08 21.17
N GLU A 495 9.16 -5.14 20.43
CA GLU A 495 10.54 -5.43 19.99
C GLU A 495 10.55 -5.93 18.56
N LYS A 496 11.60 -5.63 17.79
CA LYS A 496 11.75 -6.03 16.39
C LYS A 496 10.58 -5.54 15.53
N ASN A 497 10.30 -4.24 15.55
CA ASN A 497 9.25 -3.65 14.71
C ASN A 497 9.80 -2.48 13.89
N ASN A 498 9.13 -2.18 12.78
CA ASN A 498 9.27 -0.91 12.08
C ASN A 498 8.20 0.04 12.60
N ILE A 499 8.59 1.08 13.35
CA ILE A 499 7.67 2.06 13.95
C ILE A 499 8.09 3.44 13.45
N VAL A 500 7.45 3.91 12.38
CA VAL A 500 7.92 5.08 11.63
C VAL A 500 6.78 5.73 10.84
N ASN A 501 6.93 7.02 10.52
CA ASN A 501 5.97 7.80 9.73
C ASN A 501 4.57 7.83 10.34
N ASN A 502 4.46 7.83 11.67
CA ASN A 502 3.20 8.11 12.33
C ASN A 502 3.11 9.61 12.67
N GLY A 503 1.90 10.17 12.69
CA GLY A 503 1.70 11.62 12.70
C GLY A 503 2.22 12.32 13.96
N GLY A 504 1.39 12.45 14.99
CA GLY A 504 1.74 13.26 16.16
C GLY A 504 2.79 12.65 17.10
N TRP A 505 2.98 11.33 17.04
CA TRP A 505 3.96 10.58 17.84
C TRP A 505 4.12 9.16 17.31
N GLU A 506 5.31 8.60 17.42
CA GLU A 506 5.52 7.15 17.25
C GLU A 506 4.96 6.38 18.45
N MET A 507 5.17 6.91 19.66
CA MET A 507 4.69 6.30 20.89
C MET A 507 4.34 7.31 21.97
N LYS A 508 3.15 7.18 22.54
CA LYS A 508 2.68 7.98 23.67
C LYS A 508 2.28 7.09 24.85
N VAL A 509 3.01 7.22 25.95
CA VAL A 509 2.82 6.46 27.19
C VAL A 509 2.31 7.37 28.30
N LEU A 510 1.11 7.08 28.80
CA LEU A 510 0.40 7.83 29.81
C LEU A 510 0.19 7.00 31.08
N GLY A 511 0.18 7.68 32.23
CA GLY A 511 -0.08 7.09 33.54
C GLY A 511 1.16 6.51 34.22
N LYS A 512 1.35 6.86 35.50
CA LYS A 512 2.53 6.48 36.32
C LYS A 512 2.73 4.96 36.49
N LYS A 513 1.70 4.15 36.22
CA LYS A 513 1.75 2.68 36.33
C LYS A 513 2.18 1.98 35.05
N SER A 514 2.35 2.71 33.94
CA SER A 514 2.78 2.12 32.68
C SER A 514 4.21 1.60 32.77
N ARG A 515 4.46 0.42 32.18
CA ARG A 515 5.80 -0.15 32.04
C ARG A 515 5.96 -0.60 30.59
N VAL A 516 6.76 0.13 29.84
CA VAL A 516 6.93 -0.10 28.41
C VAL A 516 8.41 -0.33 28.11
N ASN A 517 8.71 -1.51 27.58
CA ASN A 517 9.98 -1.81 26.91
C ASN A 517 9.72 -1.80 25.40
N ALA A 518 10.40 -0.88 24.71
CA ALA A 518 10.36 -0.71 23.26
C ALA A 518 11.77 -0.74 22.64
N ALA A 519 12.68 -1.56 23.21
CA ALA A 519 13.99 -1.81 22.64
C ALA A 519 13.90 -2.64 21.35
N GLN A 520 14.99 -2.69 20.60
CA GLN A 520 15.15 -3.46 19.36
C GLN A 520 14.11 -3.12 18.28
N ASN A 521 13.61 -1.90 18.22
CA ASN A 521 12.79 -1.44 17.10
C ASN A 521 13.61 -0.55 16.16
N TRP A 522 13.20 -0.53 14.90
CA TRP A 522 13.63 0.46 13.93
C TRP A 522 12.64 1.62 13.93
N TRP A 523 13.18 2.83 13.99
CA TRP A 523 12.41 4.06 14.20
C TRP A 523 12.57 5.05 13.03
N GLY A 524 13.03 4.57 11.87
CA GLY A 524 13.42 5.40 10.73
C GLY A 524 14.89 5.81 10.72
N GLU A 525 15.29 6.54 9.68
CA GLU A 525 16.61 7.17 9.56
C GLU A 525 16.69 8.46 10.40
N GLY A 526 17.82 8.70 11.08
CA GLY A 526 18.00 9.87 11.96
C GLY A 526 17.90 9.58 13.47
N ASP A 527 17.70 10.60 14.29
CA ASP A 527 17.46 10.49 15.75
C ASP A 527 15.99 10.81 16.10
N PRO A 528 15.08 9.81 16.05
CA PRO A 528 13.64 9.99 16.28
C PRO A 528 13.29 10.29 17.75
N ILE A 529 14.26 10.18 18.66
CA ILE A 529 14.02 10.21 20.10
C ILE A 529 13.71 11.64 20.59
N LYS A 530 14.03 12.68 19.81
CA LYS A 530 13.88 14.05 20.31
C LYS A 530 12.45 14.60 20.29
N ASN A 531 11.55 14.10 19.43
CA ASN A 531 10.20 14.69 19.29
C ASN A 531 9.02 13.70 19.22
N ASP A 532 9.25 12.39 18.99
CA ASP A 532 8.13 11.49 18.60
C ASP A 532 7.75 10.46 19.67
N ILE A 533 8.47 10.43 20.79
CA ILE A 533 8.22 9.52 21.91
C ILE A 533 7.88 10.33 23.17
N ILE A 534 6.67 10.11 23.69
CA ILE A 534 6.14 10.85 24.83
C ILE A 534 5.95 9.87 26.01
N GLY A 535 6.57 10.16 27.14
CA GLY A 535 6.43 9.39 28.38
C GLY A 535 7.60 8.43 28.66
N LEU A 536 7.50 7.65 29.75
CA LEU A 536 8.57 6.75 30.20
C LEU A 536 8.57 5.45 29.40
N VAL A 537 9.61 5.25 28.58
CA VAL A 537 9.82 4.04 27.78
C VAL A 537 11.31 3.74 27.61
N ALA A 538 11.68 2.46 27.68
CA ALA A 538 13.04 2.01 27.35
C ALA A 538 13.12 1.70 25.85
N VAL A 539 13.95 2.43 25.09
CA VAL A 539 14.03 2.31 23.61
C VAL A 539 15.37 1.83 23.07
N LYS A 540 16.36 1.62 23.95
CA LYS A 540 17.71 1.17 23.57
C LYS A 540 17.93 -0.30 23.94
N PRO A 541 18.67 -1.07 23.12
CA PRO A 541 19.26 -0.69 21.82
C PRO A 541 18.19 -0.50 20.73
N ARG A 542 18.50 0.22 19.65
CA ARG A 542 17.64 0.34 18.45
C ARG A 542 18.17 -0.53 17.31
N LEU A 543 17.32 -0.83 16.32
CA LEU A 543 17.78 -1.42 15.06
C LEU A 543 18.34 -0.33 14.14
N ASP A 544 19.38 -0.68 13.37
CA ASP A 544 20.00 0.23 12.40
C ASP A 544 19.28 0.25 11.04
N LYS A 545 18.51 -0.80 10.74
CA LYS A 545 17.77 -0.97 9.48
C LYS A 545 16.36 -1.51 9.73
N PRO A 546 15.41 -1.30 8.81
CA PRO A 546 14.09 -1.90 8.92
C PRO A 546 14.17 -3.42 8.96
N ILE A 547 13.20 -4.03 9.63
CA ILE A 547 12.93 -5.47 9.52
C ILE A 547 12.17 -5.76 8.23
N GLU A 548 12.41 -6.94 7.66
CA GLU A 548 11.61 -7.49 6.57
C GLU A 548 10.36 -8.17 7.14
N VAL A 549 9.18 -7.84 6.60
CA VAL A 549 7.90 -8.44 7.03
C VAL A 549 7.11 -8.84 5.80
N ASN A 550 6.75 -10.12 5.69
CA ASN A 550 5.83 -10.61 4.67
C ASN A 550 4.42 -10.16 5.01
N ILE A 551 3.83 -9.32 4.16
CA ILE A 551 2.50 -8.77 4.36
C ILE A 551 1.56 -9.29 3.29
N ILE A 552 0.33 -9.54 3.71
CA ILE A 552 -0.76 -9.99 2.87
C ILE A 552 -0.99 -9.01 1.70
N GLU A 553 -0.99 -9.51 0.46
CA GLU A 553 -1.41 -8.76 -0.74
C GLU A 553 -2.94 -8.67 -0.93
#